data_AF-A0A959HTB1-F1
#
_entry.id   AF-A0A959HTB1-F1
#
_cell.length_a   1.000
_cell.length_b   1.000
_cell.length_c   1.000
_cell.angle_alpha   90.00
_cell.angle_beta   90.00
_cell.angle_gamma   90.00
#
_symmetry.space_group_name_H-M   'P 1'
#
loop_
_entity.id
_entity.type
_entity.pdbx_description
1 polymer ?
#
loop_
_entity_poly.entity_id
_entity_poly.type
_entity_poly.pdbx_seq_one_letter_code
_entity_poly.pdbx_strand_id
1 'polypeptide(L)'
;NITKGNSLIPNIESSKEPGDKHYGRPFDYMISNPPFGVDWSEYKTDVEKFGTTRYKAGTPPTNDGALLFLLSMIEKMKQPKDGGSKIAILFNGSPLSNGDCGGAESEIRRFILERDLLDCIVMLPDQMFYQTGIYTYIWLLNNKKEKHKQGKVLIINARQQFEKEPKSFGNKRNRIIETNRKWILEQYGNWKPNKFCKVFSKEDFSYHKVKVLFWQTDENEKPMWIDETFTVQLNNSNVKKKFDLYGGFEMTVTVIEPKDKKHQLKFKFDGEITFETLLKKELSKSDKTLKDLAAREFNAWLKTCELSATYYHRHYIEDAEYIPFEEDIETYLKREIDKPIIRWEYAAMEGDKEILGYEFLPNKYFFTYTPPPASDLLLQEFWELEKEAEQILSGMKML
;
A
#
# COMPACT_ATOMS: atom_id res chain seq x y z
N ASN A 1 -17.99 -37.58 -5.47
CA ASN A 1 -16.66 -37.42 -4.83
C ASN A 1 -16.45 -35.99 -4.33
N ILE A 2 -17.13 -35.59 -3.25
CA ILE A 2 -16.92 -34.30 -2.58
C ILE A 2 -16.25 -34.58 -1.25
N THR A 3 -15.27 -33.77 -0.86
CA THR A 3 -14.64 -33.83 0.46
C THR A 3 -14.58 -32.45 1.07
N LYS A 4 -14.51 -32.39 2.41
CA LYS A 4 -14.41 -31.16 3.19
C LYS A 4 -13.02 -31.11 3.83
N GLY A 5 -12.45 -29.92 3.97
CA GLY A 5 -11.14 -29.74 4.60
C GLY A 5 -10.99 -28.35 5.19
N ASN A 6 -10.19 -28.25 6.25
CA ASN A 6 -9.67 -26.99 6.77
C ASN A 6 -8.25 -26.81 6.22
N SER A 7 -7.90 -25.61 5.74
CA SER A 7 -6.73 -25.42 4.87
C SER A 7 -5.73 -24.37 5.33
N LEU A 8 -5.97 -23.66 6.44
CA LEU A 8 -5.00 -22.67 6.91
C LEU A 8 -3.75 -23.32 7.52
N ILE A 9 -3.95 -24.40 8.28
CA ILE A 9 -2.89 -25.08 9.03
C ILE A 9 -2.54 -26.38 8.31
N PRO A 10 -1.28 -26.64 7.92
CA PRO A 10 -0.83 -27.97 7.50
C PRO A 10 -1.13 -28.97 8.61
N ASN A 11 -1.39 -30.25 8.31
CA ASN A 11 -1.63 -31.23 9.37
C ASN A 11 -0.33 -31.52 10.14
N ILE A 12 -0.10 -30.74 11.20
CA ILE A 12 1.11 -30.72 12.04
C ILE A 12 0.83 -31.32 13.41
N GLU A 13 1.81 -32.02 13.98
CA GLU A 13 1.68 -32.69 15.29
C GLU A 13 1.47 -31.72 16.46
N SER A 14 1.91 -30.45 16.31
CA SER A 14 1.78 -29.40 17.33
C SER A 14 0.36 -28.85 17.48
N SER A 15 -0.52 -29.03 16.49
CA SER A 15 -1.88 -28.49 16.52
C SER A 15 -2.90 -29.50 17.03
N LYS A 16 -3.77 -29.05 17.95
CA LYS A 16 -4.93 -29.83 18.40
C LYS A 16 -6.05 -29.86 17.37
N GLU A 17 -6.07 -28.91 16.43
CA GLU A 17 -7.06 -28.91 15.35
C GLU A 17 -6.62 -29.82 14.21
N PRO A 18 -7.55 -30.55 13.58
CA PRO A 18 -7.26 -31.29 12.37
C PRO A 18 -6.89 -30.29 11.27
N GLY A 19 -5.58 -30.11 11.03
CA GLY A 19 -5.05 -29.32 9.91
C GLY A 19 -5.39 -29.95 8.56
N ASP A 20 -4.66 -29.57 7.52
CA ASP A 20 -4.93 -29.97 6.14
C ASP A 20 -4.85 -31.49 5.92
N LYS A 21 -6.01 -32.14 5.94
CA LYS A 21 -6.16 -33.59 5.72
C LYS A 21 -6.03 -34.00 4.25
N HIS A 22 -5.84 -33.05 3.34
CA HIS A 22 -5.77 -33.31 1.90
C HIS A 22 -4.41 -32.90 1.30
N TYR A 23 -3.37 -32.93 2.12
CA TYR A 23 -2.01 -32.65 1.66
C TYR A 23 -1.61 -33.54 0.48
N GLY A 24 -1.02 -32.94 -0.55
CA GLY A 24 -0.61 -33.62 -1.78
C GLY A 24 -1.75 -34.10 -2.70
N ARG A 25 -3.02 -33.91 -2.33
CA ARG A 25 -4.16 -34.31 -3.13
C ARG A 25 -4.65 -33.17 -4.03
N PRO A 26 -4.66 -33.35 -5.37
CA PRO A 26 -5.17 -32.32 -6.26
C PRO A 26 -6.68 -32.45 -6.51
N PHE A 27 -7.34 -31.33 -6.83
CA PHE A 27 -8.79 -31.25 -7.03
C PHE A 27 -9.16 -30.51 -8.32
N ASP A 28 -10.23 -30.92 -9.01
CA ASP A 28 -10.74 -30.24 -10.20
C ASP A 28 -11.42 -28.90 -9.85
N TYR A 29 -12.18 -28.88 -8.75
CA TYR A 29 -12.97 -27.74 -8.30
C TYR A 29 -12.79 -27.56 -6.80
N MET A 30 -12.53 -26.34 -6.36
CA MET A 30 -12.39 -26.00 -4.95
C MET A 30 -13.19 -24.72 -4.66
N ILE A 31 -14.01 -24.76 -3.61
CA ILE A 31 -14.87 -23.63 -3.21
C ILE A 31 -14.63 -23.37 -1.73
N SER A 32 -14.39 -22.11 -1.36
CA SER A 32 -14.16 -21.74 0.04
C SER A 32 -14.80 -20.40 0.39
N ASN A 33 -15.34 -20.33 1.61
CA ASN A 33 -15.68 -19.08 2.28
C ASN A 33 -14.87 -19.03 3.57
N PRO A 34 -13.59 -18.63 3.51
CA PRO A 34 -12.75 -18.57 4.69
C PRO A 34 -13.28 -17.50 5.66
N PRO A 35 -13.10 -17.69 6.97
CA PRO A 35 -13.30 -16.62 7.94
C PRO A 35 -12.45 -15.39 7.58
N PHE A 36 -13.03 -14.20 7.73
CA PHE A 36 -12.38 -12.93 7.39
C PHE A 36 -11.49 -12.44 8.54
N GLY A 37 -10.29 -11.96 8.22
CA GLY A 37 -9.37 -11.38 9.21
C GLY A 37 -8.94 -12.37 10.29
N VAL A 38 -8.74 -13.64 9.92
CA VAL A 38 -8.25 -14.64 10.87
C VAL A 38 -6.83 -14.32 11.27
N ASP A 39 -6.63 -14.15 12.57
CA ASP A 39 -5.32 -14.15 13.18
C ASP A 39 -4.72 -15.56 13.11
N TRP A 40 -3.48 -15.65 12.66
CA TRP A 40 -2.72 -16.89 12.53
C TRP A 40 -1.38 -16.82 13.27
N SER A 41 -1.24 -15.88 14.22
CA SER A 41 -0.02 -15.69 15.00
C SER A 41 0.40 -16.97 15.73
N GLU A 42 -0.57 -17.73 16.25
CA GLU A 42 -0.34 -19.03 16.91
C GLU A 42 0.28 -20.08 15.97
N TYR A 43 0.05 -19.97 14.66
CA TYR A 43 0.52 -20.93 13.66
C TYR A 43 1.73 -20.42 12.89
N LYS A 44 2.29 -19.26 13.26
CA LYS A 44 3.31 -18.58 12.47
C LYS A 44 4.51 -19.46 12.15
N THR A 45 5.10 -20.06 13.17
CA THR A 45 6.26 -20.96 13.05
C THR A 45 6.00 -22.13 12.11
N ASP A 46 4.77 -22.65 12.09
CA ASP A 46 4.41 -23.78 11.26
C ASP A 46 4.11 -23.37 9.82
N VAL A 47 3.50 -22.22 9.61
CA VAL A 47 3.32 -21.62 8.27
C VAL A 47 4.67 -21.32 7.63
N GLU A 48 5.62 -20.75 8.38
CA GLU A 48 6.96 -20.40 7.88
C GLU A 48 7.75 -21.63 7.38
N LYS A 49 7.53 -22.82 7.95
CA LYS A 49 8.13 -24.08 7.45
C LYS A 49 7.72 -24.42 6.02
N PHE A 50 6.56 -23.93 5.56
CA PHE A 50 6.05 -24.14 4.20
C PHE A 50 6.31 -22.92 3.29
N GLY A 51 7.17 -21.99 3.72
CA GLY A 51 7.56 -20.80 2.96
C GLY A 51 8.26 -21.10 1.64
N THR A 52 8.78 -22.32 1.42
CA THR A 52 9.39 -22.72 0.14
C THR A 52 8.44 -23.50 -0.77
N THR A 53 7.29 -23.94 -0.25
CA THR A 53 6.33 -24.80 -0.96
C THR A 53 5.02 -24.06 -1.18
N ARG A 54 4.06 -24.25 -0.27
CA ARG A 54 2.70 -23.70 -0.34
C ARG A 54 2.69 -22.18 -0.26
N TYR A 55 3.53 -21.60 0.59
CA TYR A 55 3.54 -20.15 0.88
C TYR A 55 4.71 -19.42 0.23
N LYS A 56 5.25 -19.97 -0.86
CA LYS A 56 6.41 -19.41 -1.59
C LYS A 56 6.21 -18.02 -2.19
N ALA A 57 4.97 -17.57 -2.30
CA ALA A 57 4.63 -16.24 -2.80
C ALA A 57 4.69 -15.17 -1.70
N GLY A 58 4.92 -15.57 -0.45
CA GLY A 58 4.91 -14.70 0.72
C GLY A 58 3.91 -15.15 1.77
N THR A 59 4.08 -14.61 2.97
CA THR A 59 3.17 -14.76 4.10
C THR A 59 2.67 -13.38 4.51
N PRO A 60 1.35 -13.11 4.52
CA PRO A 60 0.79 -11.82 4.92
C PRO A 60 1.15 -11.46 6.38
N PRO A 61 0.72 -10.31 6.92
CA PRO A 61 0.76 -10.07 8.36
C PRO A 61 -0.04 -11.11 9.16
N THR A 62 0.37 -11.38 10.40
CA THR A 62 -0.25 -12.45 11.23
C THR A 62 -1.71 -12.19 11.60
N ASN A 63 -2.16 -10.94 11.54
CA ASN A 63 -3.54 -10.54 11.82
C ASN A 63 -4.50 -10.74 10.63
N ASP A 64 -4.02 -11.20 9.47
CA ASP A 64 -4.88 -11.54 8.33
C ASP A 64 -4.37 -12.77 7.55
N GLY A 65 -5.00 -13.92 7.77
CA GLY A 65 -4.71 -15.17 7.09
C GLY A 65 -5.46 -15.41 5.77
N ALA A 66 -6.22 -14.44 5.23
CA ALA A 66 -7.10 -14.67 4.08
C ALA A 66 -6.34 -15.20 2.85
N LEU A 67 -5.20 -14.62 2.52
CA LEU A 67 -4.39 -15.04 1.36
C LEU A 67 -3.70 -16.40 1.58
N LEU A 68 -3.48 -16.83 2.82
CA LEU A 68 -2.93 -18.17 3.11
C LEU A 68 -3.92 -19.27 2.68
N PHE A 69 -5.22 -19.08 2.91
CA PHE A 69 -6.24 -20.02 2.43
C PHE A 69 -6.20 -20.17 0.91
N LEU A 70 -6.04 -19.06 0.18
CA LEU A 70 -5.94 -19.08 -1.28
C LEU A 70 -4.68 -19.83 -1.75
N LEU A 71 -3.52 -19.55 -1.16
CA LEU A 71 -2.29 -20.26 -1.48
C LEU A 71 -2.39 -21.77 -1.21
N SER A 72 -3.05 -22.16 -0.10
CA SER A 72 -3.36 -23.56 0.20
C SER A 72 -4.25 -24.24 -0.83
N MET A 73 -5.17 -23.50 -1.46
CA MET A 73 -6.01 -24.01 -2.55
C MET A 73 -5.22 -24.07 -3.87
N ILE A 74 -4.38 -23.08 -4.16
CA ILE A 74 -3.53 -23.03 -5.36
C ILE A 74 -2.55 -24.21 -5.39
N GLU A 75 -1.98 -24.59 -4.24
CA GLU A 75 -1.11 -25.77 -4.10
C GLU A 75 -1.79 -27.06 -4.58
N LYS A 76 -3.11 -27.17 -4.38
CA LYS A 76 -3.91 -28.37 -4.70
C LYS A 76 -4.51 -28.34 -6.11
N MET A 77 -4.09 -27.39 -6.95
CA MET A 77 -4.48 -27.40 -8.34
C MET A 77 -3.78 -28.53 -9.09
N LYS A 78 -4.52 -29.25 -9.94
CA LYS A 78 -3.97 -30.13 -10.96
C LYS A 78 -3.13 -29.31 -11.94
N GLN A 79 -2.11 -29.92 -12.53
CA GLN A 79 -1.38 -29.29 -13.61
C GLN A 79 -2.32 -29.07 -14.82
N PRO A 80 -2.10 -28.01 -15.64
CA PRO A 80 -2.96 -27.74 -16.80
C PRO A 80 -3.04 -28.90 -17.80
N LYS A 81 -1.93 -29.65 -17.94
CA LYS A 81 -1.86 -30.87 -18.77
C LYS A 81 -2.79 -32.00 -18.29
N ASP A 82 -3.08 -32.04 -16.99
CA ASP A 82 -3.92 -33.06 -16.34
C ASP A 82 -5.38 -32.60 -16.18
N GLY A 83 -5.78 -31.57 -16.94
CA GLY A 83 -7.14 -31.01 -16.90
C GLY A 83 -7.24 -29.66 -16.18
N GLY A 84 -6.24 -29.28 -15.38
CA GLY A 84 -6.26 -28.05 -14.59
C GLY A 84 -7.31 -28.07 -13.47
N SER A 85 -7.48 -26.92 -12.82
CA SER A 85 -8.40 -26.73 -11.69
C SER A 85 -9.05 -25.37 -11.73
N LYS A 86 -10.22 -25.27 -11.07
CA LYS A 86 -10.91 -24.00 -10.81
C LYS A 86 -11.11 -23.79 -9.32
N ILE A 87 -10.90 -22.56 -8.86
CA ILE A 87 -11.11 -22.13 -7.48
C ILE A 87 -12.17 -21.03 -7.47
N ALA A 88 -13.10 -21.09 -6.52
CA ALA A 88 -13.93 -19.96 -6.13
C ALA A 88 -13.71 -19.68 -4.65
N ILE A 89 -13.19 -18.51 -4.30
CA ILE A 89 -12.98 -18.11 -2.91
C ILE A 89 -13.67 -16.78 -2.63
N LEU A 90 -14.30 -16.68 -1.46
CA LEU A 90 -14.91 -15.44 -1.01
C LEU A 90 -13.95 -14.64 -0.14
N PHE A 91 -13.82 -13.35 -0.41
CA PHE A 91 -13.02 -12.42 0.37
C PHE A 91 -13.78 -11.17 0.79
N ASN A 92 -13.29 -10.53 1.85
CA ASN A 92 -13.57 -9.12 2.15
C ASN A 92 -12.67 -8.21 1.28
N GLY A 93 -12.58 -6.92 1.63
CA GLY A 93 -11.74 -5.97 0.91
C GLY A 93 -10.22 -6.13 1.08
N SER A 94 -9.75 -6.78 2.15
CA SER A 94 -8.31 -6.81 2.49
C SER A 94 -7.45 -7.45 1.38
N PRO A 95 -7.78 -8.65 0.86
CA PRO A 95 -7.00 -9.29 -0.21
C PRO A 95 -6.89 -8.49 -1.51
N LEU A 96 -7.77 -7.51 -1.73
CA LEU A 96 -7.76 -6.68 -2.93
C LEU A 96 -6.59 -5.70 -2.96
N SER A 97 -6.26 -5.04 -1.85
CA SER A 97 -5.36 -3.88 -1.86
C SER A 97 -4.37 -3.78 -0.70
N ASN A 98 -4.50 -4.59 0.36
CA ASN A 98 -3.54 -4.54 1.48
C ASN A 98 -2.15 -5.00 1.04
N GLY A 99 -1.10 -4.47 1.67
CA GLY A 99 0.29 -4.74 1.32
C GLY A 99 0.79 -3.82 0.21
N ASP A 100 1.79 -3.02 0.56
CA ASP A 100 2.42 -2.01 -0.29
C ASP A 100 3.42 -2.65 -1.28
N CYS A 101 4.13 -1.84 -2.09
CA CYS A 101 5.24 -2.29 -2.94
C CYS A 101 6.21 -3.20 -2.17
N GLY A 102 6.42 -4.42 -2.68
CA GLY A 102 7.28 -5.43 -2.06
C GLY A 102 6.72 -6.08 -0.78
N GLY A 103 5.55 -5.67 -0.33
CA GLY A 103 4.82 -6.30 0.76
C GLY A 103 4.30 -7.69 0.36
N ALA A 104 4.16 -8.58 1.35
CA ALA A 104 3.80 -9.97 1.10
C ALA A 104 2.47 -10.14 0.37
N GLU A 105 1.42 -9.39 0.74
CA GLU A 105 0.13 -9.47 0.05
C GLU A 105 0.21 -9.01 -1.42
N SER A 106 1.01 -7.97 -1.69
CA SER A 106 1.29 -7.49 -3.05
C SER A 106 2.02 -8.55 -3.86
N GLU A 107 3.05 -9.19 -3.30
CA GLU A 107 3.79 -10.27 -3.97
C GLU A 107 2.93 -11.52 -4.19
N ILE A 108 1.97 -11.81 -3.30
CA ILE A 108 0.99 -12.87 -3.53
C ILE A 108 0.09 -12.54 -4.73
N ARG A 109 -0.40 -11.29 -4.84
CA ARG A 109 -1.19 -10.86 -6.00
C ARG A 109 -0.36 -10.92 -7.28
N ARG A 110 0.89 -10.45 -7.25
CA ARG A 110 1.86 -10.59 -8.35
C ARG A 110 1.99 -12.04 -8.77
N PHE A 111 2.23 -12.96 -7.83
CA PHE A 111 2.38 -14.39 -8.09
C PHE A 111 1.16 -14.98 -8.80
N ILE A 112 -0.05 -14.58 -8.40
CA ILE A 112 -1.30 -15.06 -9.00
C ILE A 112 -1.45 -14.50 -10.43
N LEU A 113 -1.14 -13.22 -10.64
CA LEU A 113 -1.25 -12.54 -11.93
C LEU A 113 -0.20 -13.02 -12.94
N GLU A 114 1.07 -13.12 -12.53
CA GLU A 114 2.17 -13.60 -13.38
C GLU A 114 1.99 -15.06 -13.81
N ARG A 115 1.28 -15.86 -13.01
CA ARG A 115 0.90 -17.23 -13.37
C ARG A 115 -0.42 -17.32 -14.13
N ASP A 116 -1.01 -16.19 -14.49
CA ASP A 116 -2.29 -16.07 -15.19
C ASP A 116 -3.42 -16.88 -14.51
N LEU A 117 -3.44 -16.91 -13.17
CA LEU A 117 -4.37 -17.73 -12.41
C LEU A 117 -5.71 -17.03 -12.17
N LEU A 118 -5.70 -15.72 -11.91
CA LEU A 118 -6.92 -14.96 -11.60
C LEU A 118 -7.78 -14.80 -12.86
N ASP A 119 -8.95 -15.43 -12.88
CA ASP A 119 -9.88 -15.41 -14.03
C ASP A 119 -10.85 -14.23 -13.90
N CYS A 120 -11.52 -14.12 -12.75
CA CYS A 120 -12.55 -13.10 -12.55
C CYS A 120 -12.68 -12.67 -11.09
N ILE A 121 -12.98 -11.39 -10.85
CA ILE A 121 -13.45 -10.88 -9.56
C ILE A 121 -14.91 -10.44 -9.69
N VAL A 122 -15.79 -10.98 -8.87
CA VAL A 122 -17.21 -10.57 -8.81
C VAL A 122 -17.44 -9.76 -7.55
N MET A 123 -17.80 -8.49 -7.70
CA MET A 123 -18.17 -7.61 -6.58
C MET A 123 -19.61 -7.89 -6.17
N LEU A 124 -19.83 -8.46 -4.99
CA LEU A 124 -21.17 -8.77 -4.50
C LEU A 124 -21.85 -7.55 -3.85
N PRO A 125 -23.19 -7.56 -3.72
CA PRO A 125 -23.92 -6.60 -2.90
C PRO A 125 -23.38 -6.55 -1.46
N ASP A 126 -23.55 -5.40 -0.82
CA ASP A 126 -23.34 -5.25 0.61
C ASP A 126 -24.41 -6.02 1.40
N GLN A 127 -24.27 -6.10 2.73
CA GLN A 127 -25.33 -6.65 3.60
C GLN A 127 -25.83 -8.05 3.19
N MET A 128 -24.93 -8.87 2.65
CA MET A 128 -25.20 -10.25 2.22
C MET A 128 -25.04 -11.27 3.36
N PHE A 129 -24.34 -10.91 4.44
CA PHE A 129 -23.98 -11.78 5.56
C PHE A 129 -24.67 -11.37 6.86
N TYR A 130 -24.91 -12.34 7.75
CA TYR A 130 -25.62 -12.11 9.02
C TYR A 130 -24.85 -11.21 10.00
N GLN A 131 -23.53 -11.35 10.02
CA GLN A 131 -22.66 -10.70 11.01
C GLN A 131 -22.09 -9.36 10.53
N THR A 132 -22.10 -9.08 9.23
CA THR A 132 -21.43 -7.89 8.69
C THR A 132 -22.16 -7.32 7.47
N GLY A 133 -22.16 -5.99 7.37
CA GLY A 133 -22.72 -5.25 6.24
C GLY A 133 -21.73 -4.98 5.11
N ILE A 134 -20.48 -5.47 5.20
CA ILE A 134 -19.43 -5.15 4.24
C ILE A 134 -19.70 -5.70 2.83
N TYR A 135 -19.05 -5.09 1.84
CA TYR A 135 -18.89 -5.68 0.52
C TYR A 135 -17.99 -6.91 0.57
N THR A 136 -18.32 -7.90 -0.24
CA THR A 136 -17.54 -9.13 -0.40
C THR A 136 -17.30 -9.42 -1.87
N TYR A 137 -16.30 -10.22 -2.16
CA TYR A 137 -15.79 -10.45 -3.51
C TYR A 137 -15.57 -11.93 -3.73
N ILE A 138 -16.09 -12.46 -4.84
CA ILE A 138 -15.75 -13.81 -5.28
C ILE A 138 -14.55 -13.69 -6.21
N TRP A 139 -13.44 -14.33 -5.85
CA TRP A 139 -12.33 -14.52 -6.75
C TRP A 139 -12.45 -15.89 -7.41
N LEU A 140 -12.47 -15.89 -8.73
CA LEU A 140 -12.39 -17.08 -9.55
C LEU A 140 -10.97 -17.23 -10.06
N LEU A 141 -10.34 -18.37 -9.79
CA LEU A 141 -9.05 -18.72 -10.39
C LEU A 141 -9.22 -19.94 -11.29
N ASN A 142 -8.46 -19.96 -12.37
CA ASN A 142 -8.44 -21.03 -13.35
C ASN A 142 -7.05 -21.12 -13.97
N ASN A 143 -6.36 -22.24 -13.79
CA ASN A 143 -5.01 -22.43 -14.36
C ASN A 143 -5.03 -23.03 -15.79
N LYS A 144 -6.22 -23.23 -16.35
CA LYS A 144 -6.44 -23.68 -17.72
C LYS A 144 -7.48 -22.78 -18.38
N LYS A 145 -7.14 -21.50 -18.47
CA LYS A 145 -7.95 -20.48 -19.14
C LYS A 145 -8.11 -20.78 -20.63
N GLU A 146 -9.28 -20.47 -21.15
CA GLU A 146 -9.54 -20.46 -22.59
C GLU A 146 -8.68 -19.41 -23.27
N LYS A 147 -8.29 -19.64 -24.53
CA LYS A 147 -7.33 -18.79 -25.26
C LYS A 147 -7.69 -17.29 -25.24
N HIS A 148 -8.97 -16.94 -25.35
CA HIS A 148 -9.41 -15.55 -25.38
C HIS A 148 -9.36 -14.85 -24.01
N LYS A 149 -9.20 -15.61 -22.91
CA LYS A 149 -9.12 -15.14 -21.52
C LYS A 149 -7.70 -15.08 -20.97
N GLN A 150 -6.73 -15.66 -21.68
CA GLN A 150 -5.35 -15.72 -21.22
C GLN A 150 -4.74 -14.32 -21.13
N GLY A 151 -4.00 -14.07 -20.06
CA GLY A 151 -3.41 -12.76 -19.72
C GLY A 151 -4.44 -11.69 -19.37
N LYS A 152 -5.69 -12.07 -19.12
CA LYS A 152 -6.79 -11.15 -18.83
C LYS A 152 -7.53 -11.53 -17.55
N VAL A 153 -8.07 -10.51 -16.90
CA VAL A 153 -8.93 -10.60 -15.72
C VAL A 153 -10.23 -9.86 -15.99
N LEU A 154 -11.36 -10.52 -15.74
CA LEU A 154 -12.67 -9.88 -15.78
C LEU A 154 -13.05 -9.38 -14.39
N ILE A 155 -13.54 -8.15 -14.28
CA ILE A 155 -14.18 -7.65 -13.05
C ILE A 155 -15.64 -7.36 -13.34
N ILE A 156 -16.53 -7.99 -12.56
CA ILE A 156 -17.98 -7.85 -12.66
C ILE A 156 -18.49 -7.08 -11.44
N ASN A 157 -19.11 -5.92 -11.67
CA ASN A 157 -19.79 -5.14 -10.64
C ASN A 157 -21.23 -5.64 -10.48
N ALA A 158 -21.44 -6.59 -9.57
CA ALA A 158 -22.75 -7.14 -9.24
C ALA A 158 -23.35 -6.54 -7.95
N ARG A 159 -22.85 -5.39 -7.48
CA ARG A 159 -23.31 -4.76 -6.22
C ARG A 159 -24.81 -4.43 -6.20
N GLN A 160 -25.38 -4.14 -7.36
CA GLN A 160 -26.82 -3.82 -7.52
C GLN A 160 -27.66 -5.06 -7.88
N GLN A 161 -27.07 -6.26 -7.87
CA GLN A 161 -27.74 -7.49 -8.27
C GLN A 161 -28.28 -8.24 -7.05
N PHE A 162 -29.33 -7.69 -6.45
CA PHE A 162 -29.99 -8.29 -5.29
C PHE A 162 -31.48 -7.97 -5.25
N GLU A 163 -32.20 -8.72 -4.43
CA GLU A 163 -33.47 -8.32 -3.85
C GLU A 163 -33.30 -8.04 -2.36
N LYS A 164 -34.16 -7.20 -1.79
CA LYS A 164 -34.23 -7.03 -0.35
C LYS A 164 -34.75 -8.31 0.30
N GLU A 165 -34.16 -8.67 1.43
CA GLU A 165 -34.69 -9.73 2.27
C GLU A 165 -36.08 -9.32 2.80
N PRO A 166 -37.10 -10.19 2.73
CA PRO A 166 -38.42 -9.91 3.28
C PRO A 166 -38.38 -9.57 4.78
N LYS A 167 -37.40 -10.14 5.49
CA LYS A 167 -37.10 -9.83 6.89
C LYS A 167 -35.59 -9.73 7.05
N SER A 168 -35.10 -8.67 7.70
CA SER A 168 -33.68 -8.54 8.00
C SER A 168 -33.24 -9.58 9.04
N PHE A 169 -32.07 -10.18 8.83
CA PHE A 169 -31.46 -11.16 9.74
C PHE A 169 -30.09 -10.65 10.21
N GLY A 170 -30.05 -9.98 11.36
CA GLY A 170 -28.86 -9.24 11.78
C GLY A 170 -28.50 -8.16 10.75
N ASN A 171 -27.28 -8.21 10.23
CA ASN A 171 -26.82 -7.31 9.16
C ASN A 171 -27.26 -7.73 7.76
N LYS A 172 -27.83 -8.94 7.58
CA LYS A 172 -28.26 -9.43 6.28
C LYS A 172 -29.56 -8.74 5.85
N ARG A 173 -29.49 -7.97 4.77
CA ARG A 173 -30.62 -7.23 4.17
C ARG A 173 -30.82 -7.50 2.69
N ASN A 174 -29.81 -8.06 2.02
CA ASN A 174 -29.84 -8.33 0.59
C ASN A 174 -29.72 -9.84 0.33
N ARG A 175 -30.36 -10.32 -0.73
CA ARG A 175 -30.27 -11.70 -1.23
C ARG A 175 -30.09 -11.73 -2.74
N ILE A 176 -29.30 -12.69 -3.23
CA ILE A 176 -29.13 -12.95 -4.66
C ILE A 176 -30.07 -14.10 -5.02
N ILE A 177 -31.12 -13.80 -5.78
CA ILE A 177 -32.06 -14.79 -6.31
C ILE A 177 -31.59 -15.32 -7.67
N GLU A 178 -32.31 -16.30 -8.22
CA GLU A 178 -31.92 -16.97 -9.46
C GLU A 178 -31.75 -16.02 -10.64
N THR A 179 -32.62 -15.01 -10.79
CA THR A 179 -32.50 -13.99 -11.84
C THR A 179 -31.18 -13.22 -11.73
N ASN A 180 -30.76 -12.86 -10.51
CA ASN A 180 -29.47 -12.18 -10.30
C ASN A 180 -28.29 -13.12 -10.60
N ARG A 181 -28.36 -14.40 -10.21
CA ARG A 181 -27.31 -15.39 -10.51
C ARG A 181 -27.15 -15.57 -12.02
N LYS A 182 -28.27 -15.74 -12.73
CA LYS A 182 -28.28 -15.87 -14.18
C LYS A 182 -27.64 -14.66 -14.84
N TRP A 183 -27.98 -13.45 -14.39
CA TRP A 183 -27.35 -12.23 -14.87
C TRP A 183 -25.82 -12.23 -14.67
N ILE A 184 -25.32 -12.63 -13.51
CA ILE A 184 -23.87 -12.72 -13.23
C ILE A 184 -23.21 -13.75 -14.17
N LEU A 185 -23.85 -14.91 -14.36
CA LEU A 185 -23.37 -15.96 -15.26
C LEU A 185 -23.34 -15.50 -16.72
N GLU A 186 -24.35 -14.75 -17.17
CA GLU A 186 -24.39 -14.14 -18.51
C GLU A 186 -23.24 -13.15 -18.70
N GLN A 187 -22.98 -12.29 -17.70
CA GLN A 187 -21.83 -11.37 -17.75
C GLN A 187 -20.50 -12.11 -17.84
N TYR A 188 -20.31 -13.14 -17.01
CA TYR A 188 -19.10 -13.97 -17.01
C TYR A 188 -18.90 -14.74 -18.33
N GLY A 189 -20.00 -15.24 -18.92
CA GLY A 189 -19.97 -15.97 -20.18
C GLY A 189 -19.73 -15.10 -21.41
N ASN A 190 -20.25 -13.86 -21.41
CA ASN A 190 -20.09 -12.93 -22.54
C ASN A 190 -18.66 -12.38 -22.64
N TRP A 191 -17.97 -12.18 -21.51
CA TRP A 191 -16.56 -11.74 -21.46
C TRP A 191 -16.29 -10.45 -22.27
N LYS A 192 -17.21 -9.48 -22.21
CA LYS A 192 -17.09 -8.21 -22.95
C LYS A 192 -17.20 -7.01 -22.00
N PRO A 193 -16.37 -5.97 -22.17
CA PRO A 193 -16.51 -4.73 -21.42
C PRO A 193 -17.89 -4.09 -21.63
N ASN A 194 -18.48 -3.61 -20.55
CA ASN A 194 -19.72 -2.82 -20.52
C ASN A 194 -19.79 -2.01 -19.22
N LYS A 195 -20.91 -1.35 -18.94
CA LYS A 195 -21.06 -0.53 -17.72
C LYS A 195 -20.87 -1.30 -16.39
N PHE A 196 -21.02 -2.62 -16.40
CA PHE A 196 -20.86 -3.50 -15.25
C PHE A 196 -19.63 -4.41 -15.32
N CYS A 197 -19.01 -4.53 -16.49
CA CYS A 197 -17.90 -5.45 -16.73
C CYS A 197 -16.70 -4.69 -17.28
N LYS A 198 -15.53 -4.88 -16.67
CA LYS A 198 -14.27 -4.37 -17.20
C LYS A 198 -13.28 -5.52 -17.34
N VAL A 199 -12.49 -5.49 -18.40
CA VAL A 199 -11.46 -6.49 -18.70
C VAL A 199 -10.12 -5.80 -18.63
N PHE A 200 -9.20 -6.39 -17.87
CA PHE A 200 -7.88 -5.86 -17.58
C PHE A 200 -6.81 -6.86 -18.01
N SER A 201 -5.65 -6.34 -18.40
CA SER A 201 -4.37 -7.04 -18.46
C SER A 201 -3.79 -7.24 -17.05
N LYS A 202 -2.62 -7.88 -16.93
CA LYS A 202 -1.95 -8.01 -15.63
C LYS A 202 -1.27 -6.70 -15.20
N GLU A 203 -0.81 -5.91 -16.17
CA GLU A 203 -0.12 -4.63 -15.99
C GLU A 203 -1.04 -3.55 -15.40
N ASP A 204 -2.34 -3.61 -15.73
CA ASP A 204 -3.39 -2.72 -15.18
C ASP A 204 -3.51 -2.77 -13.65
N PHE A 205 -2.98 -3.81 -13.01
CA PHE A 205 -3.00 -3.99 -11.56
C PHE A 205 -1.70 -3.63 -10.87
N SER A 206 -0.66 -3.28 -11.64
CA SER A 206 0.64 -2.88 -11.11
C SER A 206 0.82 -1.37 -11.03
N TYR A 207 1.55 -0.91 -10.03
CA TYR A 207 1.90 0.49 -9.83
C TYR A 207 3.33 0.63 -9.30
N HIS A 208 3.96 1.76 -9.59
CA HIS A 208 5.14 2.26 -8.91
C HIS A 208 4.72 3.04 -7.69
N LYS A 209 5.48 2.93 -6.61
CA LYS A 209 5.40 3.88 -5.50
C LYS A 209 6.67 4.71 -5.51
N VAL A 210 6.52 6.02 -5.55
CA VAL A 210 7.65 6.97 -5.51
C VAL A 210 7.50 7.89 -4.32
N LYS A 211 8.61 8.19 -3.65
CA LYS A 211 8.68 9.25 -2.64
C LYS A 211 9.06 10.53 -3.33
N VAL A 212 8.34 11.60 -3.03
CA VAL A 212 8.54 12.90 -3.65
C VAL A 212 8.84 13.93 -2.55
N LEU A 213 9.88 14.73 -2.76
CA LEU A 213 10.34 15.73 -1.80
C LEU A 213 10.05 17.14 -2.30
N PHE A 214 9.46 17.97 -1.44
CA PHE A 214 9.10 19.35 -1.75
C PHE A 214 9.56 20.32 -0.68
N TRP A 215 9.95 21.52 -1.07
CA TRP A 215 10.22 22.57 -0.10
C TRP A 215 8.94 23.02 0.58
N GLN A 216 8.96 23.05 1.92
CA GLN A 216 7.84 23.58 2.68
C GLN A 216 7.89 25.11 2.70
N THR A 217 6.70 25.70 2.61
CA THR A 217 6.47 27.12 2.84
C THR A 217 5.64 27.34 4.10
N ASP A 218 5.78 28.52 4.70
CA ASP A 218 4.88 28.98 5.75
C ASP A 218 3.52 29.44 5.19
N GLU A 219 2.65 29.94 6.07
CA GLU A 219 1.32 30.48 5.75
C GLU A 219 1.33 31.67 4.78
N ASN A 220 2.49 32.30 4.58
CA ASN A 220 2.70 33.44 3.68
C ASN A 220 3.52 33.05 2.44
N GLU A 221 3.59 31.75 2.11
CA GLU A 221 4.33 31.18 0.99
C GLU A 221 5.85 31.41 1.04
N LYS A 222 6.41 31.77 2.21
CA LYS A 222 7.86 31.98 2.35
C LYS A 222 8.55 30.65 2.66
N PRO A 223 9.80 30.45 2.19
CA PRO A 223 10.59 29.27 2.54
C PRO A 223 10.68 29.08 4.06
N MET A 224 10.30 27.89 4.52
CA MET A 224 10.45 27.52 5.92
C MET A 224 11.87 27.01 6.18
N TRP A 225 12.44 27.39 7.32
CA TRP A 225 13.77 26.99 7.75
C TRP A 225 13.72 26.51 9.20
N ILE A 226 14.47 25.46 9.50
CA ILE A 226 14.46 24.80 10.82
C ILE A 226 15.87 24.44 11.26
N ASP A 227 16.04 24.31 12.58
CA ASP A 227 17.20 23.68 13.20
C ASP A 227 16.90 22.20 13.47
N GLU A 228 17.69 21.30 12.88
CA GLU A 228 17.61 19.86 13.12
C GLU A 228 18.87 19.30 13.77
N THR A 229 18.73 18.24 14.56
CA THR A 229 19.86 17.48 15.08
C THR A 229 20.44 16.57 14.00
N PHE A 230 21.76 16.54 13.88
CA PHE A 230 22.48 15.60 13.02
C PHE A 230 22.46 14.20 13.67
N THR A 231 21.58 13.32 13.21
CA THR A 231 21.34 11.99 13.81
C THR A 231 22.32 10.91 13.34
N VAL A 232 23.03 11.15 12.24
CA VAL A 232 24.04 10.25 11.70
C VAL A 232 25.44 10.67 12.13
N GLN A 233 26.40 9.75 12.04
CA GLN A 233 27.80 10.05 12.36
C GLN A 233 28.31 11.27 11.58
N LEU A 234 28.89 12.24 12.29
CA LEU A 234 29.50 13.43 11.70
C LEU A 234 30.83 13.09 11.02
N ASN A 235 30.80 12.94 9.70
CA ASN A 235 31.96 12.68 8.86
C ASN A 235 31.79 13.33 7.48
N ASN A 236 32.86 13.38 6.68
CA ASN A 236 32.83 14.02 5.36
C ASN A 236 31.72 13.48 4.44
N SER A 237 31.48 12.17 4.44
CA SER A 237 30.48 11.53 3.58
C SER A 237 29.06 11.94 3.96
N ASN A 238 28.70 11.85 5.24
CA ASN A 238 27.36 12.15 5.71
C ASN A 238 27.02 13.64 5.64
N VAL A 239 28.00 14.51 5.92
CA VAL A 239 27.83 15.97 5.77
C VAL A 239 27.70 16.35 4.31
N LYS A 240 28.46 15.72 3.42
CA LYS A 240 28.31 15.92 1.97
C LYS A 240 26.93 15.49 1.45
N LYS A 241 26.41 14.34 1.89
CA LYS A 241 25.04 13.90 1.52
C LYS A 241 23.96 14.91 1.91
N LYS A 242 24.11 15.56 3.06
CA LYS A 242 23.20 16.63 3.51
C LYS A 242 23.35 17.88 2.64
N PHE A 243 24.59 18.26 2.30
CA PHE A 243 24.85 19.37 1.37
C PHE A 243 24.28 19.11 -0.02
N ASP A 244 24.41 17.89 -0.55
CA ASP A 244 23.88 17.53 -1.86
C ASP A 244 22.33 17.64 -1.90
N LEU A 245 21.66 17.56 -0.75
CA LEU A 245 20.20 17.75 -0.61
C LEU A 245 19.80 19.21 -0.38
N TYR A 246 20.42 19.88 0.61
CA TYR A 246 19.98 21.21 1.05
C TYR A 246 20.73 22.37 0.39
N GLY A 247 21.83 22.10 -0.31
CA GLY A 247 22.83 23.11 -0.64
C GLY A 247 23.59 23.57 0.59
N GLY A 248 24.03 24.84 0.61
CA GLY A 248 24.76 25.41 1.74
C GLY A 248 23.87 25.64 2.97
N PHE A 249 24.34 25.27 4.15
CA PHE A 249 23.60 25.38 5.42
C PHE A 249 24.49 25.84 6.57
N GLU A 250 23.89 26.40 7.62
CA GLU A 250 24.62 26.69 8.86
C GLU A 250 24.60 25.47 9.77
N MET A 251 25.70 25.19 10.47
CA MET A 251 25.74 24.14 11.48
C MET A 251 26.39 24.62 12.77
N THR A 252 25.91 24.09 13.88
CA THR A 252 26.51 24.24 15.21
C THR A 252 27.04 22.89 15.66
N VAL A 253 28.35 22.71 15.64
CA VAL A 253 29.03 21.47 16.06
C VAL A 253 29.51 21.61 17.49
N THR A 254 29.20 20.61 18.31
CA THR A 254 29.74 20.42 19.65
C THR A 254 30.75 19.27 19.63
N VAL A 255 31.96 19.57 20.10
CA VAL A 255 33.05 18.59 20.26
C VAL A 255 33.35 18.49 21.75
N ILE A 256 33.22 17.29 22.32
CA ILE A 256 33.56 17.03 23.73
C ILE A 256 34.80 16.14 23.75
N GLU A 257 35.89 16.66 24.30
CA GLU A 257 37.14 15.91 24.49
C GLU A 257 37.02 14.91 25.66
N PRO A 258 37.83 13.84 25.70
CA PRO A 258 37.86 12.88 26.82
C PRO A 258 38.13 13.46 28.22
N LYS A 259 38.59 14.72 28.29
CA LYS A 259 38.82 15.47 29.54
C LYS A 259 37.70 16.48 29.84
N ASP A 260 36.50 16.27 29.29
CA ASP A 260 35.32 17.13 29.39
C ASP A 260 35.50 18.58 28.89
N LYS A 261 36.54 18.82 28.09
CA LYS A 261 36.70 20.11 27.41
C LYS A 261 35.72 20.18 26.24
N LYS A 262 34.77 21.10 26.34
CA LYS A 262 33.72 21.32 25.33
C LYS A 262 34.08 22.47 24.39
N HIS A 263 34.04 22.21 23.09
CA HIS A 263 34.10 23.23 22.06
C HIS A 263 32.75 23.29 21.34
N GLN A 264 32.22 24.49 21.16
CA GLN A 264 31.00 24.72 20.38
C GLN A 264 31.32 25.71 19.27
N LEU A 265 31.07 25.31 18.03
CA LEU A 265 31.43 26.07 16.84
C LEU A 265 30.21 26.22 15.95
N LYS A 266 29.89 27.46 15.57
CA LYS A 266 28.86 27.75 14.57
C LYS A 266 29.53 28.23 13.28
N PHE A 267 29.28 27.57 12.16
CA PHE A 267 29.83 27.93 10.86
C PHE A 267 28.89 27.53 9.71
N LYS A 268 29.07 28.18 8.56
CA LYS A 268 28.38 27.83 7.31
C LYS A 268 29.19 26.77 6.57
N PHE A 269 28.52 25.72 6.12
CA PHE A 269 29.08 24.71 5.22
C PHE A 269 28.52 24.93 3.81
N ASP A 270 29.41 25.18 2.85
CA ASP A 270 29.10 25.49 1.45
C ASP A 270 29.68 24.46 0.46
N GLY A 271 30.33 23.42 0.96
CA GLY A 271 30.89 22.35 0.15
C GLY A 271 32.22 22.67 -0.55
N GLU A 272 32.79 23.88 -0.38
CA GLU A 272 34.07 24.24 -1.00
C GLU A 272 35.24 23.39 -0.49
N ILE A 273 35.20 23.05 0.80
CA ILE A 273 36.16 22.16 1.47
C ILE A 273 35.43 21.07 2.25
N THR A 274 36.14 19.98 2.57
CA THR A 274 35.55 18.89 3.35
C THR A 274 35.20 19.33 4.76
N PHE A 275 34.16 18.70 5.34
CA PHE A 275 33.69 18.98 6.69
C PHE A 275 34.82 18.91 7.73
N GLU A 276 35.62 17.86 7.73
CA GLU A 276 36.73 17.68 8.68
C GLU A 276 37.79 18.79 8.52
N THR A 277 38.04 19.25 7.29
CA THR A 277 38.98 20.35 7.02
C THR A 277 38.43 21.69 7.54
N LEU A 278 37.13 21.94 7.32
CA LEU A 278 36.46 23.13 7.84
C LEU A 278 36.42 23.10 9.38
N LEU A 279 36.07 21.97 9.96
CA LEU A 279 36.03 21.80 11.41
C LEU A 279 37.41 22.03 12.03
N LYS A 280 38.48 21.49 11.43
CA LYS A 280 39.85 21.77 11.86
C LYS A 280 40.18 23.26 11.80
N LYS A 281 39.82 23.93 10.70
CA LYS A 281 40.05 25.37 10.50
C LYS A 281 39.33 26.20 11.57
N GLU A 282 38.09 25.87 11.90
CA GLU A 282 37.30 26.58 12.91
C GLU A 282 37.78 26.27 14.34
N LEU A 283 38.08 25.01 14.68
CA LEU A 283 38.67 24.65 15.98
C LEU A 283 40.04 25.29 16.20
N SER A 284 40.84 25.45 15.15
CA SER A 284 42.16 26.08 15.25
C SER A 284 42.09 27.58 15.61
N LYS A 285 40.91 28.21 15.47
CA LYS A 285 40.69 29.60 15.93
C LYS A 285 40.53 29.66 17.46
N SER A 286 39.88 28.66 18.06
CA SER A 286 39.66 28.59 19.52
C SER A 286 40.79 27.88 20.26
N ASP A 287 41.45 26.90 19.63
CA ASP A 287 42.58 26.17 20.19
C ASP A 287 43.76 26.09 19.21
N LYS A 288 44.78 26.91 19.48
CA LYS A 288 45.97 26.99 18.62
C LYS A 288 46.78 25.69 18.57
N THR A 289 46.66 24.82 19.58
CA THR A 289 47.40 23.54 19.61
C THR A 289 46.96 22.57 18.52
N LEU A 290 45.72 22.73 18.04
CA LEU A 290 45.14 21.93 16.96
C LEU A 290 45.59 22.38 15.56
N LYS A 291 46.17 23.58 15.46
CA LYS A 291 46.65 24.16 14.19
C LYS A 291 47.83 23.38 13.61
N ASP A 292 48.72 22.91 14.48
CA ASP A 292 50.00 22.31 14.10
C ASP A 292 49.91 20.80 13.83
N LEU A 293 48.78 20.16 14.17
CA LEU A 293 48.56 18.75 13.89
C LEU A 293 48.47 18.50 12.38
N ALA A 294 49.06 17.41 11.88
CA ALA A 294 48.81 16.96 10.51
C ALA A 294 47.35 16.51 10.35
N ALA A 295 46.81 16.50 9.11
CA ALA A 295 45.41 16.11 8.87
C ALA A 295 45.08 14.70 9.41
N ARG A 296 46.02 13.76 9.29
CA ARG A 296 45.88 12.39 9.82
C ARG A 296 45.79 12.37 11.35
N GLU A 297 46.58 13.19 12.02
CA GLU A 297 46.64 13.27 13.48
C GLU A 297 45.38 13.96 14.03
N PHE A 298 44.93 15.02 13.37
CA PHE A 298 43.66 15.67 13.68
C PHE A 298 42.49 14.68 13.55
N ASN A 299 42.43 13.89 12.47
CA ASN A 299 41.37 12.90 12.28
C ASN A 299 41.44 11.76 13.31
N ALA A 300 42.63 11.39 13.77
CA ALA A 300 42.78 10.42 14.86
C ALA A 300 42.29 10.99 16.20
N TRP A 301 42.63 12.24 16.51
CA TRP A 301 42.15 12.95 17.69
C TRP A 301 40.63 13.16 17.66
N LEU A 302 40.07 13.56 16.52
CA LEU A 302 38.64 13.80 16.34
C LEU A 302 37.81 12.53 16.64
N LYS A 303 38.33 11.34 16.29
CA LYS A 303 37.70 10.05 16.61
C LYS A 303 37.68 9.71 18.10
N THR A 304 38.50 10.36 18.93
CA THR A 304 38.45 10.20 20.39
C THR A 304 37.45 11.13 21.06
N CYS A 305 36.91 12.10 20.32
CA CYS A 305 35.95 13.07 20.83
C CYS A 305 34.51 12.62 20.59
N GLU A 306 33.60 13.04 21.45
CA GLU A 306 32.16 12.93 21.19
C GLU A 306 31.72 14.12 20.34
N LEU A 307 31.00 13.83 19.25
CA LEU A 307 30.56 14.81 18.26
C LEU A 307 29.05 14.81 18.17
N SER A 308 28.45 15.98 18.34
CA SER A 308 27.05 16.24 18.02
C SER A 308 26.93 17.54 17.25
N ALA A 309 25.89 17.68 16.45
CA ALA A 309 25.64 18.93 15.74
C ALA A 309 24.15 19.18 15.56
N THR A 310 23.80 20.46 15.48
CA THR A 310 22.56 20.91 14.86
C THR A 310 22.87 21.64 13.57
N TYR A 311 21.94 21.67 12.64
CA TYR A 311 22.08 22.38 11.38
C TYR A 311 20.80 23.12 11.02
N TYR A 312 20.95 24.35 10.56
CA TYR A 312 19.89 25.23 10.11
C TYR A 312 19.78 25.17 8.59
N HIS A 313 18.67 24.64 8.10
CA HIS A 313 18.47 24.38 6.68
C HIS A 313 17.01 24.62 6.27
N ARG A 314 16.78 24.67 4.96
CA ARG A 314 15.44 24.79 4.41
C ARG A 314 14.66 23.51 4.69
N HIS A 315 13.44 23.65 5.19
CA HIS A 315 12.59 22.53 5.55
C HIS A 315 11.90 21.95 4.31
N TYR A 316 11.78 20.63 4.26
CA TYR A 316 11.08 19.92 3.20
C TYR A 316 10.06 18.94 3.79
N ILE A 317 9.07 18.59 2.99
CA ILE A 317 8.10 17.53 3.30
C ILE A 317 8.28 16.38 2.31
N GLU A 318 7.97 15.18 2.78
CA GLU A 318 7.94 13.97 1.98
C GLU A 318 6.48 13.54 1.77
N ASP A 319 6.15 13.16 0.54
CA ASP A 319 4.89 12.50 0.22
C ASP A 319 5.16 11.26 -0.66
N ALA A 320 4.16 10.41 -0.83
CA ALA A 320 4.25 9.22 -1.67
C ALA A 320 3.17 9.21 -2.75
N GLU A 321 3.61 9.01 -3.99
CA GLU A 321 2.73 8.89 -5.15
C GLU A 321 2.66 7.44 -5.63
N TYR A 322 1.46 7.04 -6.05
CA TYR A 322 1.15 5.71 -6.56
C TYR A 322 0.82 5.82 -8.06
N ILE A 323 1.79 5.46 -8.89
CA ILE A 323 1.77 5.74 -10.33
C ILE A 323 1.49 4.44 -11.07
N PRO A 324 0.45 4.36 -11.94
CA PRO A 324 0.20 3.16 -12.73
C PRO A 324 1.43 2.71 -13.52
N PHE A 325 1.65 1.40 -13.65
CA PHE A 325 2.84 0.84 -14.28
C PHE A 325 3.09 1.32 -15.72
N GLU A 326 2.02 1.60 -16.48
CA GLU A 326 2.15 2.06 -17.88
C GLU A 326 2.47 3.56 -18.00
N GLU A 327 2.38 4.32 -16.91
CA GLU A 327 2.64 5.76 -16.93
C GLU A 327 4.12 6.08 -16.67
N ASP A 328 4.68 6.97 -17.49
CA ASP A 328 5.99 7.54 -17.24
C ASP A 328 5.97 8.41 -15.97
N ILE A 329 6.86 8.11 -15.04
CA ILE A 329 6.90 8.73 -13.71
C ILE A 329 7.08 10.25 -13.81
N GLU A 330 8.04 10.72 -14.61
CA GLU A 330 8.28 12.17 -14.73
C GLU A 330 7.08 12.91 -15.32
N THR A 331 6.44 12.32 -16.33
CA THR A 331 5.26 12.89 -16.98
C THR A 331 4.08 12.93 -16.01
N TYR A 332 3.86 11.87 -15.23
CA TYR A 332 2.84 11.84 -14.19
C TYR A 332 3.09 12.93 -13.14
N LEU A 333 4.31 13.00 -12.59
CA LEU A 333 4.64 13.95 -11.53
C LEU A 333 4.49 15.41 -12.00
N LYS A 334 4.90 15.74 -13.23
CA LYS A 334 4.71 17.08 -13.82
C LYS A 334 3.24 17.44 -14.04
N ARG A 335 2.38 16.44 -14.28
CA ARG A 335 0.96 16.64 -14.53
C ARG A 335 0.16 16.81 -13.23
N GLU A 336 0.45 15.96 -12.24
CA GLU A 336 -0.33 15.90 -11.00
C GLU A 336 0.19 16.86 -9.92
N ILE A 337 1.47 17.26 -9.97
CA ILE A 337 2.08 18.08 -8.94
C ILE A 337 2.56 19.42 -9.50
N ASP A 338 1.88 20.49 -9.09
CA ASP A 338 2.19 21.87 -9.49
C ASP A 338 3.41 22.45 -8.74
N LYS A 339 3.80 21.82 -7.62
CA LYS A 339 4.93 22.30 -6.80
C LYS A 339 6.26 21.81 -7.35
N PRO A 340 7.34 22.63 -7.28
CA PRO A 340 8.68 22.19 -7.65
C PRO A 340 9.15 21.01 -6.80
N ILE A 341 9.39 19.88 -7.46
CA ILE A 341 9.96 18.67 -6.87
C ILE A 341 11.47 18.86 -6.71
N ILE A 342 11.98 18.65 -5.50
CA ILE A 342 13.43 18.67 -5.22
C ILE A 342 14.08 17.46 -5.88
N ARG A 343 13.51 16.29 -5.58
CA ARG A 343 13.87 14.99 -6.12
C ARG A 343 12.72 14.01 -5.85
N TRP A 344 12.72 12.92 -6.59
CA TRP A 344 11.94 11.75 -6.26
C TRP A 344 12.84 10.52 -6.29
N GLU A 345 12.44 9.49 -5.56
CA GLU A 345 13.11 8.18 -5.53
C GLU A 345 12.04 7.08 -5.44
N TYR A 346 12.36 5.86 -5.89
CA TYR A 346 11.46 4.74 -5.69
C TYR A 346 11.30 4.45 -4.20
N ALA A 347 10.07 4.19 -3.77
CA ALA A 347 9.76 3.82 -2.39
C ALA A 347 10.09 2.34 -2.14
N ALA A 348 11.36 1.97 -2.26
CA ALA A 348 11.81 0.61 -1.96
C ALA A 348 12.03 0.42 -0.45
N MET A 349 11.97 -0.84 0.01
CA MET A 349 12.34 -1.19 1.40
C MET A 349 13.82 -0.94 1.68
N GLU A 350 14.71 -1.10 0.68
CA GLU A 350 16.13 -0.80 0.78
C GLU A 350 16.69 -0.24 -0.54
N GLY A 351 17.18 1.01 -0.49
CA GLY A 351 17.78 1.71 -1.62
C GLY A 351 16.78 2.25 -2.64
N ASP A 352 17.30 2.80 -3.73
CA ASP A 352 16.51 3.31 -4.85
C ASP A 352 16.35 2.21 -5.91
N LYS A 353 15.50 1.23 -5.62
CA LYS A 353 15.18 0.13 -6.53
C LYS A 353 13.71 0.17 -6.87
N GLU A 354 13.42 0.01 -8.15
CA GLU A 354 12.06 -0.18 -8.61
C GLU A 354 11.48 -1.47 -8.00
N ILE A 355 10.40 -1.31 -7.24
CA ILE A 355 9.58 -2.39 -6.72
C ILE A 355 8.13 -2.06 -7.03
N LEU A 356 7.48 -2.94 -7.78
CA LEU A 356 6.08 -2.79 -8.13
C LEU A 356 5.18 -3.21 -6.97
N GLY A 357 4.10 -2.45 -6.80
CA GLY A 357 2.95 -2.84 -6.01
C GLY A 357 1.90 -3.43 -6.94
N TYR A 358 1.09 -4.35 -6.41
CA TYR A 358 -0.03 -4.93 -7.12
C TYR A 358 -1.28 -4.74 -6.28
N GLU A 359 -2.37 -4.29 -6.88
CA GLU A 359 -3.65 -4.11 -6.21
C GLU A 359 -4.82 -4.26 -7.17
N PHE A 360 -5.96 -4.64 -6.62
CA PHE A 360 -7.24 -4.63 -7.29
C PHE A 360 -8.07 -3.51 -6.68
N LEU A 361 -8.34 -2.45 -7.44
CA LEU A 361 -9.20 -1.35 -6.99
C LEU A 361 -10.56 -1.31 -7.71
N PRO A 362 -11.44 -2.32 -7.56
CA PRO A 362 -12.75 -2.33 -8.21
C PRO A 362 -13.58 -1.05 -8.00
N ASN A 363 -13.46 -0.39 -6.85
CA ASN A 363 -14.15 0.88 -6.61
C ASN A 363 -13.65 2.00 -7.54
N LYS A 364 -12.32 2.13 -7.72
CA LYS A 364 -11.71 3.08 -8.66
C LYS A 364 -12.15 2.78 -10.09
N TYR A 365 -12.19 1.50 -10.47
CA TYR A 365 -12.54 1.09 -11.83
C TYR A 365 -13.98 1.41 -12.21
N PHE A 366 -14.93 1.33 -11.27
CA PHE A 366 -16.34 1.62 -11.55
C PHE A 366 -16.81 2.97 -10.99
N PHE A 367 -15.86 3.83 -10.61
CA PHE A 367 -16.17 5.20 -10.20
C PHE A 367 -16.61 6.02 -11.40
N THR A 368 -17.74 6.70 -11.26
CA THR A 368 -18.22 7.69 -12.21
C THR A 368 -18.25 9.01 -11.46
N TYR A 369 -17.45 9.98 -11.91
CA TYR A 369 -17.49 11.31 -11.32
C TYR A 369 -18.85 11.94 -11.57
N THR A 370 -19.51 12.34 -10.49
CA THR A 370 -20.71 13.17 -10.53
C THR A 370 -20.29 14.57 -10.11
N PRO A 371 -20.30 15.57 -11.01
CA PRO A 371 -19.97 16.94 -10.62
C PRO A 371 -20.94 17.40 -9.54
N PRO A 372 -20.48 18.21 -8.56
CA PRO A 372 -21.39 18.83 -7.62
C PRO A 372 -22.40 19.70 -8.41
N PRO A 373 -23.65 19.81 -7.94
CA PRO A 373 -24.61 20.75 -8.50
C PRO A 373 -24.02 22.17 -8.48
N ALA A 374 -24.36 22.98 -9.48
CA ALA A 374 -23.91 24.37 -9.54
C ALA A 374 -24.38 25.15 -8.31
N SER A 375 -23.54 26.05 -7.79
CA SER A 375 -23.84 26.87 -6.60
C SER A 375 -25.17 27.61 -6.70
N ASP A 376 -25.51 28.09 -7.90
CA ASP A 376 -26.72 28.86 -8.15
C ASP A 376 -27.99 28.01 -7.98
N LEU A 377 -27.92 26.73 -8.37
CA LEU A 377 -29.03 25.79 -8.17
C LEU A 377 -29.19 25.43 -6.69
N LEU A 378 -28.08 25.22 -5.97
CA LEU A 378 -28.13 24.97 -4.52
C LEU A 378 -28.70 26.15 -3.75
N LEU A 379 -28.39 27.37 -4.17
CA LEU A 379 -28.97 28.59 -3.59
C LEU A 379 -30.48 28.65 -3.85
N GLN A 380 -30.94 28.33 -5.06
CA GLN A 380 -32.37 28.28 -5.36
C GLN A 380 -33.11 27.24 -4.50
N GLU A 381 -32.59 26.01 -4.42
CA GLU A 381 -33.15 24.96 -3.56
C GLU A 381 -33.18 25.38 -2.08
N PHE A 382 -32.13 26.06 -1.59
CA PHE A 382 -32.08 26.58 -0.22
C PHE A 382 -33.22 27.56 0.06
N TRP A 383 -33.43 28.54 -0.82
CA TRP A 383 -34.51 29.53 -0.66
C TRP A 383 -35.91 28.92 -0.79
N GLU A 384 -36.07 27.87 -1.61
CA GLU A 384 -37.32 27.12 -1.70
C GLU A 384 -37.63 26.36 -0.40
N LEU A 385 -36.64 25.65 0.13
CA LEU A 385 -36.76 24.94 1.41
C LEU A 385 -37.01 25.91 2.59
N GLU A 386 -36.39 27.09 2.58
CA GLU A 386 -36.64 28.11 3.60
C GLU A 386 -38.09 28.60 3.53
N LYS A 387 -38.62 28.88 2.32
CA LYS A 387 -40.04 29.24 2.14
C LYS A 387 -40.98 28.14 2.62
N GLU A 388 -40.69 26.87 2.31
CA GLU A 388 -41.48 25.75 2.81
C GLU A 388 -41.44 25.66 4.34
N ALA A 389 -40.27 25.82 4.95
CA ALA A 389 -40.10 25.83 6.39
C ALA A 389 -40.88 26.98 7.06
N GLU A 390 -40.82 28.19 6.49
CA GLU A 390 -41.60 29.34 6.97
C GLU A 390 -43.11 29.11 6.88
N GLN A 391 -43.59 28.50 5.79
CA GLN A 391 -45.00 28.14 5.64
C GLN A 391 -45.45 27.15 6.71
N ILE A 392 -44.65 26.10 6.97
CA ILE A 392 -44.94 25.12 8.03
C ILE A 392 -44.98 25.80 9.40
N LEU A 393 -43.98 26.64 9.72
CA LEU A 393 -43.90 27.38 10.97
C LEU A 393 -45.09 28.34 11.17
N SER A 394 -45.52 29.01 10.11
CA SER A 394 -46.69 29.88 10.15
C SER A 394 -47.99 29.10 10.38
N GLY A 395 -48.14 27.93 9.75
CA GLY A 395 -49.28 27.04 9.93
C GLY A 395 -49.36 26.47 11.35
N MET A 396 -48.22 26.19 11.99
CA MET A 396 -48.17 25.75 13.39
C MET A 396 -48.50 26.86 14.40
N LYS A 397 -48.28 28.14 14.07
CA LYS A 397 -48.66 29.28 14.92
C LYS A 397 -50.15 29.64 14.83
N MET A 398 -50.87 29.12 13.83
CA MET A 398 -52.31 29.34 13.64
C MET A 398 -53.20 28.22 14.21
N LEU A 399 -52.59 27.18 14.78
CA LEU A 399 -53.21 26.17 15.65
C LEU A 399 -52.97 26.56 17.12
#